data_AF-A0A0X8CMJ0-F1
#
_entry.id   AF-A0A0X8CMJ0-F1
#
_cell.length_a   1.000
_cell.length_b   1.000
_cell.length_c   1.000
_cell.angle_alpha   90.00
_cell.angle_beta   90.00
_cell.angle_gamma   90.00
#
_symmetry.space_group_name_H-M   'P 1'
#
loop_
_entity.id
_entity.type
_entity.pdbx_description
1 polymer ?
#
loop_
_entity_poly.entity_id
_entity_poly.type
_entity_poly.pdbx_seq_one_letter_code
_entity_poly.pdbx_strand_id
1 'polypeptide(L)'
;MTVDAEHLRIIDADSCTRARARREDRGGPSGTYATRPKHILSGLLNCGCCGAGYDVVGGNDKRGPLLPCTRVKETGLCDNRRYVSRLAITNVLKGIEENLASPVLIAEYVREYHRVHANCTVQRPTTAATSQNGWAMST
;
A
#
# COMPACT_ATOMS: atom_id res chain seq x y z
N MET A 1 -12.65 -23.25 -5.02
CA MET A 1 -13.83 -23.99 -4.51
C MET A 1 -13.99 -23.66 -3.05
N THR A 2 -15.13 -23.10 -2.65
CA THR A 2 -15.50 -22.92 -1.23
C THR A 2 -16.54 -23.96 -0.89
N VAL A 3 -16.27 -24.79 0.12
CA VAL A 3 -17.18 -25.83 0.60
C VAL A 3 -17.75 -25.34 1.93
N ASP A 4 -19.06 -25.48 2.12
CA ASP A 4 -19.72 -25.13 3.38
C ASP A 4 -19.28 -26.08 4.50
N ALA A 5 -18.77 -25.52 5.60
CA ALA A 5 -18.26 -26.27 6.75
C ALA A 5 -18.93 -25.80 8.05
N GLU A 6 -20.20 -26.16 8.22
CA GLU A 6 -21.01 -25.77 9.39
C GLU A 6 -20.38 -26.18 10.73
N HIS A 7 -19.77 -27.38 10.77
CA HIS A 7 -19.14 -27.92 11.98
C HIS A 7 -17.86 -27.16 12.43
N LEU A 8 -17.31 -26.27 11.60
CA LEU A 8 -16.16 -25.43 11.94
C LEU A 8 -16.57 -24.01 12.35
N ARG A 9 -17.87 -23.74 12.47
CA ARG A 9 -18.40 -22.41 12.79
C ARG A 9 -18.13 -22.06 14.25
N ILE A 10 -17.25 -21.07 14.47
CA ILE A 10 -16.90 -20.56 15.80
C ILE A 10 -17.96 -19.57 16.34
N ILE A 11 -18.63 -18.83 15.45
CA ILE A 11 -19.60 -17.78 15.78
C ILE A 11 -20.84 -17.96 14.91
N ASP A 12 -22.03 -17.73 15.47
CA ASP A 12 -23.29 -17.85 14.73
C ASP A 12 -23.38 -16.87 13.54
N ALA A 13 -24.21 -17.23 12.56
CA ALA A 13 -24.33 -16.48 11.31
C ALA A 13 -24.88 -15.06 11.51
N ASP A 14 -25.77 -14.84 12.48
CA ASP A 14 -26.34 -13.52 12.78
C ASP A 14 -25.27 -12.58 13.36
N SER A 15 -24.52 -13.05 14.36
CA SER A 15 -23.40 -12.31 14.94
C SER A 15 -22.34 -11.96 13.90
N CYS A 16 -22.00 -12.89 12.99
CA CYS A 16 -21.07 -12.62 11.90
C CYS A 16 -21.59 -11.54 10.95
N THR A 17 -22.87 -11.63 10.58
CA THR A 17 -23.53 -10.67 9.68
C THR A 17 -23.60 -9.27 10.31
N ARG A 18 -23.99 -9.19 11.59
CA ARG A 18 -24.04 -7.94 12.35
C ARG A 18 -22.66 -7.30 12.51
N ALA A 19 -21.62 -8.10 12.75
CA ALA A 19 -20.25 -7.60 12.83
C ALA A 19 -19.77 -7.06 11.48
N ARG A 20 -20.07 -7.76 10.37
CA ARG A 20 -19.76 -7.30 9.00
C ARG A 20 -20.48 -6.00 8.66
N ALA A 21 -21.78 -5.92 8.94
CA ALA A 21 -22.57 -4.72 8.73
C ALA A 21 -22.00 -3.52 9.50
N ARG A 22 -21.63 -3.69 10.78
CA ARG A 22 -20.93 -2.64 11.56
C ARG A 22 -19.58 -2.26 10.96
N ARG A 23 -18.86 -3.22 10.39
CA ARG A 23 -17.54 -2.98 9.77
C ARG A 23 -17.67 -2.24 8.45
N GLU A 24 -18.75 -2.45 7.72
CA GLU A 24 -19.07 -1.74 6.48
C GLU A 24 -19.59 -0.33 6.75
N ASP A 25 -20.53 -0.20 7.70
CA ASP A 25 -21.08 1.08 8.18
C ASP A 25 -19.97 2.00 8.73
N ARG A 26 -19.08 1.47 9.58
CA ARG A 26 -17.90 2.20 10.08
C ARG A 26 -16.75 2.27 9.08
N GLY A 27 -16.76 1.41 8.07
CA GLY A 27 -15.65 1.21 7.14
C GLY A 27 -15.56 2.27 6.06
N GLY A 28 -16.67 2.97 5.79
CA GLY A 28 -16.80 3.96 4.73
C GLY A 28 -16.48 3.39 3.33
N PRO A 29 -16.65 4.17 2.25
CA PRO A 29 -15.92 3.88 1.02
C PRO A 29 -14.45 3.82 1.40
N SER A 30 -13.75 2.74 1.04
CA SER A 30 -12.33 2.47 1.36
C SER A 30 -11.41 3.64 1.00
N GLY A 31 -11.40 4.67 1.83
CA GLY A 31 -11.06 6.02 1.44
C GLY A 31 -10.43 6.76 2.61
N THR A 32 -9.45 7.60 2.25
CA THR A 32 -8.82 8.65 3.05
C THR A 32 -7.98 8.27 4.29
N TYR A 33 -8.11 7.06 4.86
CA TYR A 33 -7.27 6.62 6.00
C TYR A 33 -6.30 5.47 5.69
N ALA A 34 -5.92 5.29 4.43
CA ALA A 34 -4.63 4.65 4.17
C ALA A 34 -3.57 5.63 4.67
N THR A 35 -3.25 5.55 5.96
CA THR A 35 -2.23 6.36 6.60
C THR A 35 -1.02 6.26 5.71
N ARG A 36 -0.58 7.42 5.18
CA ARG A 36 0.59 7.46 4.31
C ARG A 36 1.68 6.64 5.00
N PRO A 37 2.20 5.58 4.37
CA PRO A 37 3.14 4.69 5.03
C PRO A 37 4.25 5.53 5.64
N LYS A 38 4.50 5.33 6.94
CA LYS A 38 5.47 6.14 7.71
C LYS A 38 6.90 6.02 7.16
N HIS A 39 7.17 5.02 6.32
CA HIS A 39 8.47 4.75 5.73
C HIS A 39 8.34 4.50 4.22
N ILE A 40 9.36 4.93 3.47
CA ILE A 40 9.32 5.02 2.00
C ILE A 40 9.25 3.65 1.31
N LEU A 41 9.83 2.61 1.93
CA LEU A 41 9.85 1.24 1.39
C LEU A 41 8.85 0.30 2.07
N SER A 42 7.91 0.84 2.85
CA SER A 42 6.85 0.01 3.45
C SER A 42 6.02 -0.66 2.36
N GLY A 43 5.79 -1.97 2.49
CA GLY A 43 5.03 -2.76 1.52
C GLY A 43 5.81 -3.20 0.28
N LEU A 44 7.03 -2.67 0.06
CA LEU A 44 7.89 -3.09 -1.06
C LEU A 44 8.94 -4.13 -0.63
N LEU A 45 9.26 -4.21 0.66
CA LEU A 45 10.25 -5.15 1.19
C LEU A 45 9.64 -6.55 1.37
N ASN A 46 10.23 -7.53 0.71
CA ASN A 46 9.86 -8.94 0.80
C ASN A 46 11.04 -9.82 1.23
N CYS A 47 10.72 -10.93 1.89
CA CYS A 47 11.70 -11.93 2.27
C CYS A 47 12.03 -12.82 1.08
N GLY A 48 13.30 -12.88 0.67
CA GLY A 48 13.74 -13.74 -0.44
C GLY A 48 13.55 -15.24 -0.21
N CYS A 49 13.32 -15.70 1.03
CA CYS A 49 13.10 -17.11 1.32
C CYS A 49 11.63 -17.53 1.16
N CYS A 50 10.67 -16.68 1.54
CA CYS A 50 9.25 -17.07 1.62
C CYS A 50 8.28 -16.09 0.95
N GLY A 51 8.77 -14.99 0.40
CA GLY A 51 7.97 -13.93 -0.21
C GLY A 51 7.16 -13.08 0.77
N ALA A 52 7.13 -13.42 2.06
CA ALA A 52 6.40 -12.64 3.06
C ALA A 52 7.06 -11.26 3.29
N GLY A 53 6.26 -10.28 3.70
CA GLY A 53 6.76 -8.94 3.99
C GLY A 53 7.64 -8.88 5.24
N TYR A 54 8.25 -7.72 5.46
CA TYR A 54 8.91 -7.39 6.72
C TYR A 54 7.99 -6.55 7.61
N ASP A 55 8.03 -6.82 8.92
CA ASP A 55 7.37 -6.00 9.93
C ASP A 55 8.38 -5.09 10.63
N VAL A 56 7.90 -4.08 11.34
CA VAL A 56 8.72 -3.21 12.16
C VAL A 56 8.59 -3.63 13.60
N VAL A 57 9.69 -4.07 14.20
CA VAL A 57 9.76 -4.34 15.63
C VAL A 57 10.59 -3.24 16.30
N GLY A 58 10.05 -2.63 17.35
CA GLY A 58 10.77 -1.69 18.19
C GLY A 58 11.95 -2.40 18.85
N GLY A 59 13.17 -1.96 18.54
CA GLY A 59 14.39 -2.47 19.15
C GLY A 59 14.80 -1.58 20.32
N ASN A 60 15.18 -2.19 21.45
CA ASN A 60 15.78 -1.49 22.60
C ASN A 60 17.28 -1.23 22.41
N ASP A 61 17.82 -1.67 21.28
CA ASP A 61 19.24 -1.61 20.98
C ASP A 61 19.63 -0.33 20.24
N LYS A 62 20.91 0.04 20.33
CA LYS A 62 21.52 1.20 19.64
C LYS A 62 21.33 1.20 18.10
N ARG A 63 20.93 0.07 17.52
CA ARG A 63 20.71 -0.11 16.07
C ARG A 63 19.34 0.41 15.60
N GLY A 64 18.46 0.78 16.52
CA GLY A 64 17.12 1.29 16.22
C GLY A 64 16.14 0.18 15.81
N PRO A 65 15.03 0.54 15.13
CA PRO A 65 14.00 -0.41 14.73
C PRO A 65 14.55 -1.51 13.80
N LEU A 66 14.18 -2.74 14.11
CA LEU A 66 14.57 -3.93 13.35
C LEU A 66 13.41 -4.45 12.51
N LEU A 67 13.73 -5.08 11.40
CA LEU A 67 12.79 -5.65 10.47
C LEU A 67 12.99 -7.17 10.36
N PRO A 68 12.20 -7.97 11.10
CA PRO A 68 12.13 -9.41 10.89
C PRO A 68 11.13 -9.78 9.78
N CYS A 69 11.33 -10.96 9.20
CA CYS A 69 10.34 -11.56 8.31
C CYS A 69 9.03 -11.83 9.08
N THR A 70 7.91 -11.33 8.56
CA THR A 70 6.58 -11.52 9.16
C THR A 70 6.23 -12.99 9.35
N ARG A 71 6.52 -13.86 8.37
CA ARG A 71 6.21 -15.29 8.48
C ARG A 71 6.97 -15.98 9.60
N VAL A 72 8.24 -15.64 9.79
CA VAL A 72 9.02 -16.16 10.93
C VAL A 72 8.47 -15.64 12.25
N LYS A 73 8.15 -14.35 12.32
CA LYS A 73 7.62 -13.70 13.53
C LYS A 73 6.27 -14.27 13.97
N GLU A 74 5.33 -14.43 13.03
CA GLU A 74 3.95 -14.81 13.36
C GLU A 74 3.73 -16.33 13.41
N THR A 75 4.41 -17.09 12.55
CA THR A 75 4.17 -18.54 12.39
C THR A 75 5.40 -19.40 12.60
N GLY A 76 6.61 -18.83 12.58
CA GLY A 76 7.86 -19.59 12.59
C GLY A 76 8.18 -20.36 11.31
N LEU A 77 7.34 -20.27 10.25
CA LEU A 77 7.44 -21.07 9.03
C LEU A 77 8.33 -20.45 7.94
N CYS A 78 9.53 -20.01 8.29
CA CYS A 78 10.55 -19.57 7.34
C CYS A 78 11.95 -19.62 7.99
N ASP A 79 12.97 -19.94 7.20
CA ASP A 79 14.35 -20.10 7.70
C ASP A 79 15.07 -18.76 7.90
N ASN A 80 14.50 -17.66 7.37
CA ASN A 80 15.09 -16.34 7.50
C ASN A 80 14.86 -15.74 8.90
N ARG A 81 15.74 -16.10 9.84
CA ARG A 81 15.75 -15.57 11.22
C ARG A 81 16.56 -14.28 11.36
N ARG A 82 16.93 -13.63 10.25
CA ARG A 82 17.72 -12.40 10.29
C ARG A 82 16.84 -11.20 10.57
N TYR A 83 17.37 -10.30 11.39
CA TYR A 83 16.79 -8.99 11.67
C TYR A 83 17.61 -7.95 10.94
N VAL A 84 16.96 -7.24 10.00
CA VAL A 84 17.61 -6.17 9.24
C VAL A 84 17.33 -4.85 9.94
N SER A 85 18.35 -4.01 10.17
CA SER A 85 18.09 -2.69 10.74
C SER A 85 17.42 -1.78 9.72
N ARG A 86 16.58 -0.85 10.19
CA ARG A 86 16.01 0.20 9.33
C ARG A 86 17.12 0.97 8.59
N LEU A 87 18.22 1.27 9.28
CA LEU A 87 19.34 1.99 8.71
C LEU A 87 20.04 1.21 7.59
N ALA A 88 20.06 -0.12 7.63
CA ALA A 88 20.59 -0.90 6.52
C ALA A 88 19.72 -0.77 5.27
N ILE A 89 18.40 -0.59 5.44
CA ILE A 89 17.46 -0.45 4.32
C ILE A 89 17.61 0.91 3.62
N THR A 90 18.05 1.97 4.30
CA THR A 90 18.32 3.25 3.61
C THR A 90 19.44 3.13 2.58
N ASN A 91 20.34 2.14 2.70
CA ASN A 91 21.34 1.86 1.67
C ASN A 91 20.72 1.40 0.34
N VAL A 92 19.49 0.87 0.36
CA VAL A 92 18.75 0.54 -0.88
C VAL A 92 18.49 1.81 -1.69
N LEU A 93 18.14 2.92 -1.03
CA LEU A 93 17.94 4.21 -1.70
C LEU A 93 19.26 4.72 -2.31
N LYS A 94 20.36 4.58 -1.58
CA LYS A 94 21.70 4.91 -2.08
C LYS A 94 22.06 4.08 -3.31
N GLY A 95 21.78 2.77 -3.28
CA GLY A 95 22.01 1.90 -4.42
C GLY A 95 21.14 2.26 -5.63
N ILE A 96 19.88 2.63 -5.41
CA ILE A 96 18.99 3.14 -6.47
C ILE A 96 19.59 4.42 -7.08
N GLU A 97 20.03 5.36 -6.25
CA GLU A 97 20.67 6.59 -6.71
C GLU A 97 21.92 6.27 -7.53
N GLU A 98 22.85 5.46 -7.01
CA GLU A 98 24.11 5.14 -7.70
C GLU A 98 23.90 4.39 -9.03
N ASN A 99 22.91 3.49 -9.11
CA ASN A 99 22.71 2.63 -10.29
C ASN A 99 21.73 3.20 -11.31
N LEU A 100 20.83 4.11 -10.91
CA LEU A 100 19.84 4.72 -11.80
C LEU A 100 20.08 6.22 -12.05
N ALA A 101 21.07 6.86 -11.40
CA ALA A 101 21.43 8.26 -11.65
C ALA A 101 22.35 8.47 -12.87
N SER A 102 22.09 7.80 -13.99
CA SER A 102 22.73 8.18 -15.26
C SER A 102 22.09 9.47 -15.76
N PRO A 103 22.81 10.61 -15.81
CA PRO A 103 22.23 11.89 -16.18
C PRO A 103 21.72 11.88 -17.62
N VAL A 104 22.34 11.09 -18.50
CA VAL A 104 21.93 10.95 -19.91
C VAL A 104 20.59 10.22 -20.02
N LEU A 105 20.42 9.10 -19.32
CA LEU A 105 19.18 8.31 -19.37
C LEU A 105 18.02 9.06 -18.69
N ILE A 106 18.29 9.75 -17.59
CA ILE A 106 17.29 10.57 -16.90
C ILE A 106 16.84 11.72 -17.80
N ALA A 107 17.76 12.44 -18.43
CA ALA A 107 17.42 13.53 -19.33
C ALA A 107 16.55 13.04 -20.50
N GLU A 108 16.88 11.90 -21.09
CA GLU A 108 16.08 11.33 -22.18
C GLU A 108 14.69 10.89 -21.71
N TYR A 109 14.60 10.22 -20.56
CA TYR A 109 13.31 9.85 -19.96
C TYR A 109 12.44 11.08 -19.69
N VAL A 110 12.99 12.13 -19.08
CA VAL A 110 12.24 13.36 -18.76
C VAL A 110 11.77 14.07 -20.03
N ARG A 111 12.62 14.14 -21.07
CA ARG A 111 12.24 14.71 -22.37
C ARG A 111 11.06 13.95 -22.97
N GLU A 112 11.14 12.62 -23.02
CA GLU A 112 10.10 11.79 -23.60
C GLU A 112 8.80 11.81 -22.79
N TYR A 113 8.92 11.79 -21.45
CA TYR A 113 7.79 11.96 -20.54
C TYR A 113 7.06 13.28 -20.80
N HIS A 114 7.79 14.39 -20.91
CA HIS A 114 7.18 15.70 -21.24
C HIS A 114 6.54 15.71 -22.63
N ARG A 115 7.17 15.09 -23.64
CA ARG A 115 6.60 14.97 -24.99
C ARG A 115 5.27 14.22 -24.99
N VAL A 116 5.21 13.05 -24.34
CA VAL A 116 4.00 12.23 -24.22
C VAL A 116 2.95 12.96 -23.39
N HIS A 117 3.34 13.57 -22.27
CA HIS A 117 2.41 14.24 -21.37
C HIS A 117 1.81 15.50 -22.02
N ALA A 118 2.59 16.26 -22.80
CA ALA A 118 2.09 17.40 -23.58
C ALA A 118 1.04 16.97 -24.60
N ASN A 119 1.24 15.82 -25.24
CA ASN A 119 0.26 15.23 -26.18
C ASN A 119 -1.00 14.71 -25.47
N CYS A 120 -0.89 14.19 -24.25
CA CYS A 120 -2.04 13.74 -23.44
C CYS A 120 -2.87 14.90 -22.85
N THR A 121 -2.26 16.05 -22.55
CA THR A 121 -2.99 17.21 -21.99
C THR A 121 -4.00 17.84 -22.95
N VAL A 122 -3.98 17.47 -24.23
CA VAL A 122 -4.99 17.88 -25.23
C VAL A 122 -6.27 17.03 -25.13
N GLN A 123 -6.27 15.89 -24.42
CA GLN A 123 -7.43 15.02 -24.23
C GLN A 123 -8.04 15.11 -22.82
N ARG A 124 -8.11 16.30 -22.23
CA ARG A 124 -9.12 16.54 -21.20
C ARG A 124 -10.38 16.99 -21.93
N PRO A 125 -11.42 16.14 -22.11
CA PRO A 125 -12.72 16.68 -22.44
C PRO A 125 -13.07 17.64 -21.30
N THR A 126 -13.00 18.93 -21.58
CA THR A 126 -13.65 19.94 -20.76
C THR A 126 -15.10 19.48 -20.71
N THR A 127 -15.53 18.92 -19.58
CA THR A 127 -16.95 18.79 -19.27
C THR A 127 -17.49 20.20 -19.24
N ALA A 128 -17.91 20.65 -20.42
CA ALA A 128 -18.57 21.92 -20.62
C ALA A 128 -19.83 21.88 -19.75
N ALA A 129 -19.88 22.81 -18.81
CA ALA A 129 -21.06 23.11 -18.04
C ALA A 129 -22.26 23.26 -18.99
N THR A 130 -23.22 22.34 -18.90
CA THR A 130 -24.55 22.51 -19.45
C THR A 130 -25.50 22.70 -18.27
N SER A 131 -25.65 23.98 -17.91
CA SER A 131 -26.91 24.69 -17.70
C SER A 131 -28.19 23.90 -17.36
N GLN A 132 -28.86 24.42 -16.31
CA GLN A 132 -30.31 24.60 -16.19
C GLN A 132 -31.21 23.43 -15.74
N ASN A 133 -31.75 23.60 -14.52
CA ASN A 133 -33.18 23.52 -14.10
C ASN A 133 -33.27 22.89 -12.69
N GLY A 134 -33.90 23.47 -11.66
CA GLY A 134 -34.64 24.71 -11.52
C GLY A 134 -34.92 24.95 -10.02
N TRP A 135 -34.72 26.18 -9.56
CA TRP A 135 -35.34 26.66 -8.34
C TRP A 135 -36.80 26.99 -8.65
N ALA A 136 -37.73 26.28 -8.02
CA ALA A 136 -39.09 26.72 -7.84
C ALA A 136 -39.44 26.58 -6.35
N MET A 137 -39.50 27.72 -5.67
CA MET A 137 -40.26 27.89 -4.42
C MET A 137 -41.75 27.67 -4.72
N SER A 138 -42.49 27.09 -3.78
CA SER A 138 -43.95 27.19 -3.50
C SER A 138 -44.32 25.95 -2.67
N THR A 139 -44.93 25.98 -1.48
CA THR A 139 -45.59 27.00 -0.64
C THR A 139 -45.55 26.46 0.79
#